data_AF-A0A656QEE0-F1
#
_entry.id   AF-A0A656QEE0-F1
#
_cell.length_a   1.000
_cell.length_b   1.000
_cell.length_c   1.000
_cell.angle_alpha   90.00
_cell.angle_beta   90.00
_cell.angle_gamma   90.00
#
_symmetry.space_group_name_H-M   'P 1'
#
loop_
_entity.id
_entity.type
_entity.pdbx_description
1 polymer ?
#
loop_
_entity_poly.entity_id
_entity_poly.type
_entity_poly.pdbx_seq_one_letter_code
_entity_poly.pdbx_strand_id
1 'polypeptide(L)'
;MEAGLKLTLFVATVGLALASGTAAAASAAVARLPGGMTLEIVDQAVSCKGAPVAILLDKEGRKKDMTCAVEVTSEGVRTTFAGYGKPVFWHKSQFSTVDAASLD
;
A
#
# COMPACT_ATOMS: atom_id res chain seq x y z
N MET A 1 -27.41 -56.06 27.85
CA MET A 1 -26.99 -56.82 26.66
C MET A 1 -26.30 -55.86 25.73
N GLU A 2 -25.12 -56.28 25.29
CA GLU A 2 -24.04 -55.50 24.68
C GLU A 2 -24.32 -55.11 23.22
N ALA A 3 -23.33 -54.41 22.65
CA ALA A 3 -23.14 -53.96 21.27
C ALA A 3 -23.60 -52.51 21.01
N GLY A 4 -22.77 -51.57 20.60
CA GLY A 4 -21.41 -51.67 20.09
C GLY A 4 -21.20 -50.60 19.02
N LEU A 5 -19.94 -50.18 18.89
CA LEU A 5 -19.32 -49.57 17.71
C LEU A 5 -19.40 -48.04 17.54
N LYS A 6 -18.34 -47.42 18.07
CA LYS A 6 -17.63 -46.23 17.56
C LYS A 6 -17.64 -46.11 16.03
N LEU A 7 -17.99 -44.93 15.51
CA LEU A 7 -17.33 -44.34 14.33
C LEU A 7 -17.62 -42.81 14.31
N THR A 8 -16.72 -42.01 14.86
CA THR A 8 -15.84 -41.11 14.09
C THR A 8 -16.62 -40.06 13.28
N LEU A 9 -16.76 -38.85 13.82
CA LEU A 9 -16.70 -37.64 13.00
C LEU A 9 -16.19 -36.48 13.87
N PHE A 10 -14.87 -36.44 14.06
CA PHE A 10 -14.17 -35.21 14.38
C PHE A 10 -14.24 -34.31 13.14
N VAL A 11 -15.35 -33.58 12.98
CA VAL A 11 -15.34 -32.38 12.13
C VAL A 11 -14.72 -31.29 12.98
N ALA A 12 -13.38 -31.29 12.96
CA ALA A 12 -12.61 -30.10 13.27
C ALA A 12 -12.91 -29.11 12.14
N THR A 13 -13.96 -28.31 12.31
CA THR A 13 -14.13 -27.08 11.53
C THR A 13 -13.08 -26.10 12.04
N VAL A 14 -11.82 -26.35 11.67
CA VAL A 14 -10.79 -25.33 11.59
C VAL A 14 -11.29 -24.40 10.50
N GLY A 15 -12.09 -23.41 10.91
CA GLY A 15 -12.38 -22.22 10.13
C GLY A 15 -11.09 -21.43 10.03
N LEU A 16 -10.14 -21.94 9.24
CA LEU A 16 -9.07 -21.15 8.68
C LEU A 16 -9.75 -20.23 7.66
N ALA A 17 -10.35 -19.16 8.17
CA ALA A 17 -10.61 -17.98 7.36
C ALA A 17 -9.22 -17.49 6.96
N LEU A 18 -8.74 -18.02 5.84
CA LEU A 18 -7.66 -17.44 5.08
C LEU A 18 -8.09 -16.01 4.84
N ALA A 19 -7.56 -15.11 5.66
CA ALA A 19 -7.48 -13.70 5.37
C ALA A 19 -6.72 -13.60 4.05
N SER A 20 -7.45 -13.71 2.95
CA SER A 20 -7.00 -13.40 1.61
C SER A 20 -6.74 -11.90 1.58
N GLY A 21 -5.63 -11.47 2.18
CA GLY A 21 -4.43 -11.23 1.38
C GLY A 21 -4.62 -10.34 0.16
N THR A 22 -5.59 -9.45 0.16
CA THR A 22 -5.52 -8.22 -0.60
C THR A 22 -5.50 -7.11 0.43
N ALA A 23 -4.34 -6.96 1.09
CA ALA A 23 -3.92 -5.63 1.47
C ALA A 23 -3.79 -4.87 0.15
N ALA A 24 -4.92 -4.36 -0.35
CA ALA A 24 -4.91 -3.23 -1.25
C ALA A 24 -4.03 -2.24 -0.52
N ALA A 25 -2.82 -2.02 -1.05
CA ALA A 25 -1.99 -0.92 -0.63
C ALA A 25 -2.90 0.30 -0.73
N ALA A 26 -3.38 0.78 0.42
CA ALA A 26 -4.30 1.89 0.46
C ALA A 26 -3.50 3.08 -0.02
N SER A 27 -3.65 3.42 -1.30
CA SER A 27 -3.04 4.59 -1.91
C SER A 27 -3.62 5.79 -1.20
N ALA A 28 -2.85 6.38 -0.29
CA ALA A 28 -3.29 7.50 0.54
C ALA A 28 -3.37 8.81 -0.27
N ALA A 29 -2.53 8.94 -1.30
CA ALA A 29 -2.52 10.12 -2.16
C ALA A 29 -1.95 9.81 -3.54
N VAL A 30 -2.51 10.43 -4.59
CA VAL A 30 -2.01 10.31 -5.96
C VAL A 30 -1.79 11.70 -6.56
N ALA A 31 -0.58 11.99 -7.04
CA ALA A 31 -0.27 13.20 -7.80
C ALA A 31 0.00 12.88 -9.26
N ARG A 32 -0.60 13.66 -10.16
CA ARG A 32 -0.33 13.59 -11.60
C ARG A 32 0.77 14.58 -11.95
N LEU A 33 1.84 14.07 -12.52
CA LEU A 33 3.03 14.83 -12.86
C LEU A 33 3.04 15.25 -14.34
N PRO A 34 3.72 16.36 -14.68
CA PRO A 34 3.93 16.72 -16.07
C PRO A 34 4.64 15.59 -16.84
N GLY A 35 4.26 15.41 -18.10
CA GLY A 35 4.72 14.26 -18.92
C GLY A 35 3.89 12.98 -18.73
N GLY A 36 2.76 13.05 -18.03
CA GLY A 36 1.82 11.94 -17.88
C GLY A 36 2.24 10.90 -16.84
N MET A 37 3.27 11.17 -16.05
CA MET A 37 3.69 10.29 -14.95
C MET A 37 2.73 10.42 -13.77
N THR A 38 2.67 9.40 -12.93
CA THR A 38 1.84 9.39 -11.72
C THR A 38 2.71 9.07 -10.52
N LEU A 39 2.58 9.86 -9.46
CA LEU A 39 3.19 9.58 -8.17
C LEU A 39 2.10 9.07 -7.22
N GLU A 40 2.29 7.88 -6.70
CA GLU A 40 1.39 7.28 -5.72
C GLU A 40 2.09 7.19 -4.37
N ILE A 41 1.44 7.66 -3.32
CA ILE A 41 1.88 7.55 -1.94
C ILE A 41 0.99 6.51 -1.26
N VAL A 42 1.61 5.49 -0.71
CA VAL A 42 0.95 4.46 0.09
C VAL A 42 1.43 4.64 1.52
N ASP A 43 0.51 4.81 2.46
CA ASP A 43 0.83 5.11 3.86
C ASP A 43 1.48 3.93 4.58
N GLN A 44 0.98 2.72 4.33
CA GLN A 44 1.49 1.50 4.95
C GLN A 44 1.93 0.48 3.92
N ALA A 45 3.24 0.40 3.69
CA ALA A 45 3.81 -0.60 2.79
C ALA A 45 4.62 -1.65 3.54
N VAL A 46 4.29 -2.92 3.31
CA VAL A 46 5.05 -4.07 3.83
C VAL A 46 6.52 -4.00 3.39
N SER A 47 6.77 -3.57 2.15
CA SER A 47 8.12 -3.38 1.59
C SER A 47 8.97 -2.36 2.36
N CYS A 48 8.33 -1.43 3.08
CA CYS A 48 8.96 -0.41 3.90
C CYS A 48 8.72 -0.63 5.40
N LYS A 49 8.43 -1.88 5.82
CA LYS A 49 8.19 -2.25 7.23
C LYS A 49 7.04 -1.48 7.89
N GLY A 50 6.00 -1.16 7.12
CA GLY A 50 4.85 -0.38 7.59
C GLY A 50 5.04 1.13 7.52
N ALA A 51 6.19 1.62 7.06
CA ALA A 51 6.39 3.03 6.75
C ALA A 51 5.77 3.41 5.38
N PRO A 52 5.55 4.72 5.13
CA PRO A 52 5.07 5.18 3.85
C PRO A 52 6.06 4.90 2.71
N VAL A 53 5.51 4.64 1.53
CA VAL A 53 6.25 4.44 0.29
C VAL A 53 5.72 5.34 -0.80
N ALA A 54 6.63 5.85 -1.62
CA ALA A 54 6.30 6.59 -2.82
C ALA A 54 6.65 5.75 -4.05
N ILE A 55 5.70 5.62 -4.96
CA ILE A 55 5.81 4.83 -6.18
C ILE A 55 5.67 5.80 -7.36
N LEU A 56 6.69 5.85 -8.21
CA LEU A 56 6.65 6.63 -9.44
C LEU A 56 6.25 5.71 -10.59
N LEU A 57 5.13 6.04 -11.23
CA LEU A 57 4.57 5.34 -12.37
C LEU A 57 4.77 6.16 -13.65
N ASP A 58 5.08 5.48 -14.76
CA ASP A 58 5.12 6.10 -16.08
C ASP A 58 3.70 6.35 -16.66
N LYS A 59 3.63 6.94 -17.86
CA LYS A 59 2.37 7.24 -18.55
C LYS A 59 1.51 6.02 -18.91
N GLU A 60 2.09 4.83 -18.88
CA GLU A 60 1.44 3.55 -19.13
C GLU A 60 1.06 2.86 -17.81
N GLY A 61 1.29 3.52 -16.66
CA GLY A 61 1.01 2.99 -15.33
C GLY A 61 2.06 2.00 -14.83
N ARG A 62 3.21 1.87 -15.50
CA ARG A 62 4.25 0.94 -15.06
C ARG A 62 5.15 1.59 -14.01
N LYS A 63 5.53 0.81 -12.98
CA LYS A 63 6.47 1.25 -11.95
C LYS A 63 7.83 1.58 -12.56
N LYS A 64 8.22 2.85 -12.45
CA LYS A 64 9.50 3.38 -12.89
C LYS A 64 10.51 3.45 -11.75
N ASP A 65 10.07 3.88 -10.57
CA ASP A 65 10.91 3.95 -9.36
C ASP A 65 10.04 3.79 -8.09
N MET A 66 10.67 3.51 -6.96
CA MET A 66 9.99 3.36 -5.67
C MET A 66 10.96 3.69 -4.54
N THR A 67 10.48 4.42 -3.53
CA THR A 67 11.29 4.78 -2.37
C THR A 67 10.51 4.71 -1.07
N CYS A 68 11.17 4.20 -0.03
CA CYS A 68 10.70 4.28 1.36
C CYS A 68 11.14 5.58 2.05
N ALA A 69 11.98 6.40 1.41
CA ALA A 69 12.41 7.69 1.94
C ALA A 69 11.35 8.74 1.66
N VAL A 70 10.23 8.62 2.39
CA VAL A 70 9.05 9.47 2.30
C VAL A 70 8.83 10.18 3.63
N GLU A 71 8.70 11.50 3.58
CA GLU A 71 8.33 12.34 4.71
C GLU A 71 7.06 13.09 4.34
N VAL A 72 5.98 12.83 5.09
CA VAL A 72 4.69 13.49 4.92
C VAL A 72 4.61 14.65 5.91
N THR A 73 4.32 15.85 5.42
CA THR A 73 4.14 17.06 6.21
C THR A 73 2.75 17.65 5.96
N SER A 74 2.36 18.64 6.76
CA SER A 74 1.10 19.37 6.55
C SER A 74 1.04 20.11 5.21
N GLU A 75 2.20 20.47 4.65
CA GLU A 75 2.32 21.21 3.38
C GLU A 75 2.42 20.28 2.15
N GLY A 76 2.83 19.03 2.33
CA GLY A 76 3.03 18.11 1.21
C GLY A 76 3.86 16.87 1.56
N VAL A 77 4.51 16.30 0.55
CA VAL A 77 5.29 15.07 0.67
C VAL A 77 6.69 15.29 0.12
N ARG A 78 7.72 14.95 0.89
CA ARG A 78 9.11 14.85 0.42
C ARG A 78 9.43 13.41 0.10
N THR A 79 10.01 13.16 -1.07
CA THR A 79 10.44 11.83 -1.51
C THR A 79 11.86 11.87 -2.03
N THR A 80 12.67 10.85 -1.74
CA THR A 80 14.01 10.72 -2.34
C THR A 80 14.11 9.45 -3.16
N PHE A 81 14.03 9.57 -4.48
CA PHE A 81 14.14 8.44 -5.41
C PHE A 81 15.59 8.16 -5.78
N ALA A 82 15.95 6.88 -5.87
CA ALA A 82 17.33 6.45 -6.13
C ALA A 82 17.85 6.99 -7.47
N GLY A 83 17.00 7.03 -8.51
CA GLY A 83 17.36 7.55 -9.82
C GLY A 83 17.59 9.06 -9.90
N TYR A 84 17.18 9.83 -8.89
CA TYR A 84 17.27 11.30 -8.89
C TYR A 84 18.30 11.85 -7.90
N GLY A 85 18.66 11.08 -6.86
CA GLY A 85 19.70 11.40 -5.89
C GLY A 85 19.45 12.62 -4.99
N LYS A 86 18.41 13.41 -5.26
CA LYS A 86 18.00 14.58 -4.47
C LYS A 86 16.55 14.42 -4.00
N PRO A 87 16.22 14.93 -2.79
CA PRO A 87 14.85 14.96 -2.32
C PRO A 87 14.01 15.89 -3.20
N VAL A 88 12.83 15.42 -3.60
CA VAL A 88 11.83 16.17 -4.34
C VAL A 88 10.66 16.45 -3.42
N PHE A 89 10.18 17.70 -3.42
CA PHE A 89 9.00 18.10 -2.64
C PHE A 89 7.78 18.22 -3.55
N TRP A 90 6.71 17.56 -3.15
CA TRP A 90 5.42 17.56 -3.80
C TRP A 90 4.42 18.29 -2.91
N HIS A 91 3.93 19.43 -3.39
CA HIS A 91 2.97 20.22 -2.61
C HIS A 91 1.64 19.48 -2.50
N LYS A 92 0.93 19.57 -1.37
CA LYS A 92 -0.36 18.89 -1.14
C LYS A 92 -1.38 19.14 -2.24
N SER A 93 -1.38 20.35 -2.83
CA SER A 93 -2.27 20.71 -3.94
C SER A 93 -2.06 19.91 -5.24
N GLN A 94 -0.95 19.20 -5.37
CA GLN A 94 -0.67 18.32 -6.52
C GLN A 94 -1.32 16.95 -6.36
N PHE A 95 -1.73 16.58 -5.14
CA PHE A 95 -2.33 15.30 -4.85
C PHE A 95 -3.85 15.38 -4.94
N SER A 96 -4.42 14.43 -5.65
CA SER A 96 -5.81 14.03 -5.48
C SER A 96 -5.85 12.95 -4.41
N THR A 97 -6.66 13.19 -3.37
CA THR A 97 -6.92 12.18 -2.36
C THR A 97 -7.73 11.06 -2.98
N VAL A 98 -7.19 9.84 -2.96
CA VAL A 98 -7.97 8.62 -3.24
C VAL A 98 -8.24 8.02 -1.86
N ASP A 99 -9.40 8.36 -1.29
CA ASP A 99 -9.78 7.95 0.05
C ASP A 99 -9.91 6.41 0.14
N ALA A 100 -9.48 5.76 1.22
CA ALA A 100 -10.27 5.73 2.46
C ALA A 100 -9.43 5.84 3.75
N ALA A 101 -9.56 6.97 4.46
CA ALA A 101 -9.41 7.11 5.93
C ALA A 101 -8.11 7.64 6.59
N SER A 102 -7.10 8.18 5.89
CA SER A 102 -5.81 8.51 6.57
C SER A 102 -5.16 9.88 6.27
N LEU A 103 -5.95 10.93 6.01
CA LEU A 103 -5.40 12.31 5.90
C LEU A 103 -5.98 13.28 6.95
N ASP A 104 -6.23 12.78 8.15
CA ASP A 104 -6.42 13.55 9.38
C ASP A 104 -5.37 13.13 10.43
#